data_AF-A0ABD6S3K7-F1
#
_entry.id   AF-A0ABD6S3K7-F1
#
_cell.length_a   1.000
_cell.length_b   1.000
_cell.length_c   1.000
_cell.angle_alpha   90.00
_cell.angle_beta   90.00
_cell.angle_gamma   90.00
#
_symmetry.space_group_name_H-M   'P 1'
#
loop_
_entity.id
_entity.type
_entity.pdbx_description
1 polymer ?
#
loop_
_entity_poly.entity_id
_entity_poly.type
_entity_poly.pdbx_seq_one_letter_code
_entity_poly.pdbx_strand_id
1 'polypeptide(L)'
;MGQIKDINKRAVRLKIINLQDQHCNGCEYRYKANHCLHNCDIGKQINKLGTALGGTYVGDNRKRRTKAEWDVLCAKTLIMLESGMTKVQIAKELGIRDPSYISEQLKKRNLR
;
A
#
# COMPACT_ATOMS: atom_id res chain seq x y z
N MET A 1 32.00 13.46 -9.69
CA MET A 1 31.58 12.75 -10.92
C MET A 1 30.20 12.14 -10.69
N GLY A 2 29.22 12.50 -11.51
CA GLY A 2 27.87 11.96 -11.43
C GLY A 2 26.96 12.73 -12.37
N GLN A 3 27.15 12.57 -13.68
CA GLN A 3 26.25 13.11 -14.69
C GLN A 3 24.86 12.53 -14.44
N ILE A 4 23.90 13.39 -14.07
CA ILE A 4 22.48 13.04 -14.12
C ILE A 4 22.20 12.77 -15.60
N LYS A 5 22.07 11.49 -15.96
CA LYS A 5 21.60 11.11 -17.30
C LYS A 5 20.27 11.81 -17.51
N ASP A 6 20.21 12.72 -18.47
CA ASP A 6 18.96 13.35 -18.89
C ASP A 6 17.98 12.25 -19.31
N ILE A 7 17.04 11.93 -18.42
CA ILE A 7 16.00 10.95 -18.71
C ILE A 7 15.14 11.55 -19.82
N ASN A 8 15.04 10.86 -20.95
CA ASN A 8 14.14 11.26 -22.02
C ASN A 8 12.68 11.06 -21.58
N LYS A 9 12.11 12.10 -20.95
CA LYS A 9 10.74 12.09 -20.42
C LYS A 9 9.69 11.78 -21.48
N ARG A 10 9.95 12.12 -22.75
CA ARG A 10 9.05 11.79 -23.87
C ARG A 10 9.01 10.28 -24.11
N ALA A 11 10.18 9.62 -24.15
CA ALA A 11 10.27 8.17 -24.31
C ALA A 11 9.60 7.41 -23.17
N VAL A 12 9.76 7.88 -21.91
CA VAL A 12 9.10 7.29 -20.75
C VAL A 12 7.57 7.40 -20.85
N ARG A 13 7.04 8.57 -21.24
CA ARG A 13 5.60 8.75 -21.46
C ARG A 13 5.05 7.84 -22.55
N LEU A 14 5.74 7.71 -23.67
CA LEU A 14 5.34 6.81 -24.75
C LEU A 14 5.28 5.35 -24.27
N LYS A 15 6.26 4.92 -23.47
CA LYS A 15 6.27 3.58 -22.88
C LYS A 15 5.09 3.34 -21.93
N ILE A 16 4.73 4.33 -21.11
CA ILE A 16 3.54 4.25 -20.25
C ILE A 16 2.26 4.11 -21.08
N ILE A 17 2.10 4.93 -22.12
CA ILE A 17 0.92 4.88 -23.01
C ILE A 17 0.80 3.52 -23.67
N ASN A 18 1.89 2.99 -24.25
CA ASN A 18 1.88 1.68 -24.88
C ASN A 18 1.48 0.55 -23.90
N LEU A 19 1.99 0.58 -22.66
CA LEU A 19 1.61 -0.39 -21.64
C LEU A 19 0.12 -0.26 -21.28
N GLN A 20 -0.41 0.95 -21.20
CA GLN A 20 -1.83 1.19 -20.93
C GLN A 20 -2.72 0.69 -22.07
N ASP A 21 -2.36 0.97 -23.31
CA ASP A 21 -3.14 0.55 -24.48
C ASP A 21 -3.14 -0.98 -24.64
N GLN A 22 -2.00 -1.63 -24.40
CA GLN A 22 -1.85 -3.09 -24.53
C GLN A 22 -2.51 -3.88 -23.40
N HIS A 23 -2.49 -3.38 -22.17
CA HIS A 23 -2.84 -4.18 -20.99
C HIS A 23 -3.96 -3.60 -20.13
N CYS A 24 -4.18 -2.28 -20.19
CA CYS A 24 -5.17 -1.61 -19.34
C CYS A 24 -6.47 -1.29 -20.08
N ASN A 25 -6.48 -1.28 -21.42
CA ASN A 25 -7.69 -1.08 -22.18
C ASN A 25 -8.66 -2.27 -21.99
N GLY A 26 -9.91 -1.99 -21.63
CA GLY A 26 -10.90 -3.01 -21.27
C GLY A 26 -10.66 -3.76 -19.95
N CYS A 27 -9.59 -3.44 -19.20
CA CYS A 27 -9.31 -4.10 -17.92
C CYS A 27 -10.38 -3.80 -16.87
N GLU A 28 -10.94 -4.82 -16.23
CA GLU A 28 -11.96 -4.69 -15.17
C GLU A 28 -11.46 -3.93 -13.92
N TYR A 29 -10.13 -3.88 -13.73
CA TYR A 29 -9.48 -3.19 -12.61
C TYR A 29 -8.95 -1.80 -12.98
N ARG A 30 -9.16 -1.31 -14.21
CA ARG A 30 -8.56 -0.05 -14.72
C ARG A 30 -8.76 1.14 -13.77
N TYR A 31 -9.94 1.25 -13.17
CA TYR A 31 -10.29 2.34 -12.24
C TYR A 31 -10.06 1.99 -10.76
N LYS A 32 -9.51 0.80 -10.48
CA LYS A 32 -9.22 0.31 -9.13
C LYS A 32 -7.72 0.46 -8.85
N ALA A 33 -7.28 1.71 -8.64
CA ALA A 33 -5.86 2.06 -8.44
C ALA A 33 -5.16 1.19 -7.38
N ASN A 34 -5.83 0.86 -6.27
CA ASN A 34 -5.29 -0.02 -5.23
C ASN A 34 -4.91 -1.42 -5.77
N HIS A 35 -5.73 -1.99 -6.66
CA HIS A 35 -5.41 -3.26 -7.31
C HIS A 35 -4.19 -3.08 -8.23
N CYS A 36 -4.19 -2.05 -9.07
CA CYS A 36 -3.10 -1.80 -10.02
C CYS A 36 -1.74 -1.58 -9.31
N LEU A 37 -1.74 -0.90 -8.17
CA LEU A 37 -0.51 -0.57 -7.45
C LEU A 37 0.07 -1.76 -6.69
N HIS A 38 -0.76 -2.63 -6.11
CA HIS A 38 -0.28 -3.68 -5.21
C HIS A 38 -0.39 -5.10 -5.77
N ASN A 39 -1.34 -5.36 -6.66
CA ASN A 39 -1.69 -6.71 -7.12
C ASN A 39 -1.51 -6.91 -8.64
N CYS A 40 -0.98 -5.91 -9.36
CA CYS A 40 -0.80 -5.97 -10.81
C CYS A 40 0.63 -5.57 -11.18
N ASP A 41 1.33 -6.44 -11.91
CA ASP A 41 2.71 -6.19 -12.32
C ASP A 41 2.81 -5.06 -13.34
N ILE A 42 1.85 -4.97 -14.27
CA ILE A 42 1.76 -3.86 -15.24
C ILE A 42 1.55 -2.54 -14.51
N GLY A 43 0.63 -2.50 -13.53
CA GLY A 43 0.37 -1.29 -12.76
C GLY A 43 1.58 -0.86 -11.92
N LYS A 44 2.31 -1.81 -11.32
CA LYS A 44 3.60 -1.55 -10.65
C LYS A 44 4.65 -1.02 -11.62
N GLN A 45 4.74 -1.59 -12.81
CA GLN A 45 5.69 -1.16 -13.85
C GLN A 45 5.38 0.27 -14.31
N ILE A 46 4.12 0.59 -14.57
CA ILE A 46 3.67 1.95 -14.92
C ILE A 46 3.98 2.92 -13.78
N ASN A 47 3.68 2.56 -12.53
CA ASN A 47 3.98 3.41 -11.37
C ASN A 47 5.49 3.66 -11.22
N LYS A 48 6.32 2.64 -11.48
CA LYS A 48 7.79 2.76 -11.48
C LYS A 48 8.30 3.67 -12.61
N LEU A 49 7.72 3.61 -13.81
CA LEU A 49 8.05 4.54 -14.89
C LEU A 49 7.63 5.98 -14.56
N GLY A 50 6.50 6.15 -13.85
CA GLY A 50 6.02 7.45 -13.38
C GLY A 50 6.99 8.18 -12.45
N THR A 51 7.84 7.47 -11.70
CA THR A 51 8.84 8.12 -10.83
C THR A 51 9.89 8.89 -11.61
N ALA A 52 10.27 8.38 -12.77
CA ALA A 52 11.19 9.03 -13.69
C ALA A 52 10.60 10.33 -14.28
N LEU A 53 9.29 10.55 -14.13
CA LEU A 53 8.58 11.77 -14.52
C LEU A 53 8.30 12.71 -13.34
N GLY A 54 8.80 12.41 -12.14
CA GLY A 54 8.57 13.19 -10.91
C GLY A 54 7.43 12.66 -10.03
N GLY A 55 6.84 11.51 -10.37
CA GLY A 55 5.86 10.83 -9.51
C GLY A 55 6.49 10.10 -8.32
N THR A 56 5.66 9.64 -7.39
CA THR A 56 6.09 8.81 -6.25
C THR A 56 5.78 7.34 -6.50
N TYR A 57 6.74 6.47 -6.23
CA TYR A 57 6.50 5.02 -6.24
C TYR A 57 5.74 4.61 -4.99
N VAL A 58 4.65 3.87 -5.17
CA VAL A 58 3.83 3.38 -4.05
C VAL A 58 3.51 1.89 -4.16
N GLY A 59 4.01 1.20 -5.20
CA GLY A 59 3.71 -0.21 -5.43
C GLY A 59 4.16 -1.16 -4.31
N ASP A 60 5.28 -0.81 -3.66
CA ASP A 60 5.84 -1.57 -2.51
C ASP A 60 5.30 -1.09 -1.15
N ASN A 61 4.54 0.00 -1.11
CA ASN A 61 3.91 0.42 0.14
C ASN A 61 2.97 -0.69 0.60
N ARG A 62 3.02 -1.05 1.88
CA ARG A 62 2.09 -2.03 2.43
C ARG A 62 0.67 -1.55 2.16
N LYS A 63 -0.14 -2.41 1.54
CA LYS A 63 -1.57 -2.17 1.35
C LYS A 63 -2.16 -1.78 2.70
N ARG A 64 -2.92 -0.68 2.73
CA ARG A 64 -3.64 -0.29 3.94
C ARG A 64 -4.62 -1.42 4.28
N ARG A 65 -4.58 -1.86 5.54
CA ARG A 65 -5.53 -2.85 6.05
C ARG A 65 -6.96 -2.31 5.90
N THR A 66 -7.83 -3.14 5.38
CA THR A 66 -9.27 -2.94 5.27
C THR A 66 -9.93 -2.92 6.64
N LYS A 67 -11.21 -2.50 6.69
CA LYS A 67 -12.01 -2.53 7.92
C LYS A 67 -12.06 -3.94 8.51
N ALA A 68 -12.37 -4.94 7.68
CA ALA A 68 -12.46 -6.33 8.11
C ALA A 68 -11.15 -6.89 8.66
N GLU A 69 -10.02 -6.58 8.01
CA GLU A 69 -8.69 -6.97 8.53
C GLU A 69 -8.41 -6.34 9.90
N TRP A 70 -8.79 -5.08 10.09
CA TRP A 70 -8.68 -4.43 11.39
C TRP A 70 -9.66 -5.00 12.43
N ASP A 71 -10.87 -5.40 12.04
CA ASP A 71 -11.85 -6.02 12.96
C ASP A 71 -11.25 -7.31 13.57
N VAL A 72 -10.63 -8.15 12.74
CA VAL A 72 -9.93 -9.37 13.19
C VAL A 72 -8.75 -9.04 14.10
N LEU A 73 -7.95 -8.02 13.76
CA LEU A 73 -6.83 -7.60 14.59
C LEU A 73 -7.29 -7.04 15.95
N CYS A 74 -8.39 -6.30 16.00
CA CYS A 74 -8.95 -5.79 17.23
C CYS A 74 -9.47 -6.92 18.12
N ALA A 75 -10.13 -7.95 17.57
CA ALA A 75 -10.53 -9.13 18.33
C ALA A 75 -9.32 -9.85 18.95
N LYS A 76 -8.26 -10.08 18.16
CA LYS A 76 -7.01 -10.66 18.66
C LYS A 76 -6.35 -9.79 19.73
N THR A 77 -6.37 -8.48 19.53
CA THR A 77 -5.82 -7.51 20.49
C THR A 77 -6.52 -7.62 21.85
N LEU A 78 -7.84 -7.76 21.89
CA LEU A 78 -8.58 -7.90 23.15
C LEU A 78 -8.14 -9.14 23.93
N ILE A 79 -8.04 -10.29 23.25
CA ILE A 79 -7.57 -11.55 23.86
C ILE A 79 -6.15 -11.40 24.42
N MET A 80 -5.24 -10.76 23.68
CA MET A 80 -3.86 -10.54 24.14
C MET A 80 -3.78 -9.54 25.31
N LEU A 81 -4.67 -8.55 25.36
CA LEU A 81 -4.76 -7.63 26.51
C LEU A 81 -5.27 -8.35 27.75
N GLU A 82 -6.25 -9.23 27.61
CA GLU A 82 -6.77 -10.09 28.69
C GLU A 82 -5.69 -11.05 29.21
N SER A 83 -4.80 -11.53 28.34
CA SER A 83 -3.62 -12.31 28.74
C SER A 83 -2.48 -11.47 29.33
N GLY A 84 -2.69 -10.18 29.59
CA GLY A 84 -1.72 -9.29 30.24
C GLY A 84 -0.65 -8.70 29.33
N MET A 85 -0.73 -8.85 28.00
CA MET A 85 0.26 -8.24 27.11
C MET A 85 0.10 -6.72 27.02
N THR A 86 1.23 -6.02 26.94
CA THR A 86 1.24 -4.58 26.66
C THR A 86 0.93 -4.30 25.20
N LYS A 87 0.41 -3.11 24.90
CA LYS A 87 0.15 -2.67 23.50
C LYS A 87 1.41 -2.70 22.62
N VAL A 88 2.58 -2.47 23.20
CA VAL A 88 3.87 -2.53 22.49
C VAL A 88 4.19 -3.97 22.05
N GLN A 89 4.01 -4.94 22.95
CA GLN A 89 4.17 -6.36 22.63
C GLN A 89 3.17 -6.81 21.56
N ILE A 90 1.89 -6.42 21.71
CA ILE A 90 0.83 -6.74 20.75
C ILE A 90 1.14 -6.13 19.37
N ALA A 91 1.62 -4.89 19.31
CA ALA A 91 1.97 -4.25 18.04
C ALA A 91 3.07 -5.02 17.31
N LYS A 92 4.10 -5.49 18.03
CA LYS A 92 5.16 -6.32 17.48
C LYS A 92 4.61 -7.65 16.94
N GLU A 93 3.77 -8.33 17.72
CA GLU A 93 3.17 -9.62 17.36
C GLU A 93 2.26 -9.51 16.12
N LEU A 94 1.46 -8.44 16.03
CA LEU A 94 0.51 -8.21 14.94
C LEU A 94 1.13 -7.47 13.73
N GLY A 95 2.45 -7.22 13.75
CA GLY A 95 3.15 -6.49 12.69
C GLY A 95 2.61 -5.06 12.48
N ILE A 96 2.18 -4.40 13.56
CA ILE A 96 1.74 -3.01 13.58
C ILE A 96 2.94 -2.13 13.94
N ARG A 97 3.27 -1.18 13.07
CA ARG A 97 4.48 -0.35 13.22
C ARG A 97 4.43 0.58 14.43
N ASP A 98 3.28 1.18 14.67
CA ASP A 98 3.07 2.11 15.79
C ASP A 98 1.98 1.56 16.72
N PRO A 99 2.31 1.27 17.99
CA PRO A 99 1.34 0.83 19.01
C PRO A 99 0.17 1.80 19.23
N SER A 100 0.32 3.09 18.92
CA SER A 100 -0.76 4.09 19.04
C SER A 100 -1.99 3.69 18.19
N TYR A 101 -1.77 3.11 17.00
CA TYR A 101 -2.82 2.66 16.10
C TYR A 101 -3.74 1.63 16.74
N ILE A 102 -3.24 0.79 17.65
CA ILE A 102 -4.09 -0.19 18.33
C ILE A 102 -5.19 0.54 19.11
N SER A 103 -4.82 1.58 19.86
CA SER A 103 -5.78 2.36 20.66
C SER A 103 -6.78 3.08 19.78
N GLU A 104 -6.34 3.69 18.68
CA GLU A 104 -7.24 4.36 17.73
C GLU A 104 -8.24 3.39 17.09
N GLN A 105 -7.77 2.19 16.73
CA GLN A 105 -8.60 1.21 16.02
C GLN A 105 -9.61 0.53 16.94
N LEU A 106 -9.29 0.38 18.23
CA LEU A 106 -10.25 -0.05 19.25
C LEU A 106 -11.33 1.01 19.50
N LYS A 107 -10.94 2.29 19.63
CA LYS A 107 -11.87 3.41 19.79
C LYS A 107 -12.84 3.54 18.63
N LYS A 108 -12.34 3.44 17.39
CA LYS A 108 -13.16 3.46 16.15
C LYS A 108 -14.22 2.36 16.11
N ARG A 109 -14.10 1.33 16.95
CA ARG A 109 -14.99 0.17 17.04
C ARG A 109 -15.79 0.12 18.34
N ASN A 110 -15.66 1.14 19.20
CA ASN A 110 -16.29 1.19 20.52
C ASN A 110 -15.91 -0.02 21.42
N LEU A 111 -14.69 -0.54 21.25
CA LEU A 111 -14.19 -1.67 22.05
C LEU A 111 -13.42 -1.23 23.29
N ARG A 112 -12.87 0.00 23.28
CA ARG A 112 -12.11 0.62 24.38
C ARG A 112 -11.84 2.09 24.11
#